data_AF-A0A938AH30-F1
#
_entry.id   AF-A0A938AH30-F1
#
_cell.length_a   1.000
_cell.length_b   1.000
_cell.length_c   1.000
_cell.angle_alpha   90.00
_cell.angle_beta   90.00
_cell.angle_gamma   90.00
#
_symmetry.space_group_name_H-M   'P 1'
#
loop_
_entity.id
_entity.type
_entity.pdbx_description
1 polymer ?
#
loop_
_entity_poly.entity_id
_entity_poly.type
_entity_poly.pdbx_seq_one_letter_code
_entity_poly.pdbx_strand_id
1 'polypeptide(L)'
;MTLKVVPNAEGSGSAAVKCRWCRHTIATRQGRGRPREFCSQACRQWDWVARQRATELKLAEDELVVTRSELNEIRDRIFVLACAIDDVAGDIDNKRMPLEAMRESLRWLIDAARPVTDAHIGGHGDSDTRPQQRPA
;
A
#
# COMPACT_ATOMS: atom_id res chain seq x y z
N MET A 1 -10.24 -10.96 -19.41
CA MET A 1 -10.36 -9.58 -18.92
C MET A 1 -8.97 -9.10 -18.54
N THR A 2 -8.26 -8.49 -19.49
CA THR A 2 -6.89 -8.04 -19.30
C THR A 2 -6.94 -6.63 -18.73
N LEU A 3 -6.74 -6.50 -17.42
CA LEU A 3 -6.65 -5.19 -16.77
C LEU A 3 -5.34 -4.52 -17.21
N LYS A 4 -5.43 -3.68 -18.25
CA LYS A 4 -4.38 -2.69 -18.55
C LYS A 4 -4.57 -1.55 -17.54
N VAL A 5 -3.77 -1.55 -16.49
CA VAL A 5 -3.62 -0.38 -15.63
C VAL A 5 -3.00 0.72 -16.50
N VAL A 6 -3.80 1.72 -16.85
CA VAL A 6 -3.32 2.98 -17.43
C VAL A 6 -2.89 3.85 -16.24
N PRO A 7 -1.60 4.17 -16.06
CA PRO A 7 -1.20 5.11 -15.01
C PRO A 7 -1.67 6.50 -15.43
N ASN A 8 -2.64 7.06 -14.70
CA ASN A 8 -3.05 8.44 -14.85
C ASN A 8 -1.91 9.33 -14.34
N ALA A 9 -1.28 10.06 -15.26
CA ALA A 9 -0.08 10.85 -15.03
C ALA A 9 -0.37 12.33 -15.26
N GLU A 10 -0.99 12.99 -14.27
CA GLU A 10 -1.00 14.45 -14.20
C GLU A 10 -0.80 14.92 -12.76
N GLY A 11 0.47 15.12 -12.42
CA GLY A 11 0.93 15.74 -11.18
C GLY A 11 2.38 16.16 -11.36
N SER A 12 2.60 17.43 -11.67
CA SER A 12 3.92 18.04 -11.84
C SER A 12 4.68 18.07 -10.50
N GLY A 13 5.59 17.12 -10.34
CA GLY A 13 6.56 17.07 -9.25
C GLY A 13 7.52 15.92 -9.49
N SER A 14 8.84 16.16 -9.36
CA SER A 14 9.92 15.20 -9.65
C SER A 14 9.52 13.74 -9.37
N ALA A 15 9.72 12.83 -10.33
CA ALA A 15 9.41 11.41 -10.18
C ALA A 15 9.84 10.89 -8.80
N ALA A 16 8.86 10.73 -7.90
CA ALA A 16 9.13 10.39 -6.52
C ALA A 16 9.72 8.98 -6.47
N VAL A 17 10.97 8.86 -6.01
CA VAL A 17 11.64 7.56 -5.90
C VAL A 17 10.89 6.73 -4.87
N LYS A 18 10.50 5.49 -5.21
CA LYS A 18 9.83 4.59 -4.27
C LYS A 18 10.84 3.74 -3.50
N CYS A 19 10.59 3.52 -2.22
CA CYS A 19 11.36 2.60 -1.39
C CYS A 19 11.36 1.19 -2.01
N ARG A 20 12.53 0.54 -2.08
CA ARG A 20 12.63 -0.82 -2.63
C ARG A 20 11.86 -1.87 -1.81
N TRP A 21 11.73 -1.64 -0.50
CA TRP A 21 11.03 -2.54 0.44
C TRP A 21 9.52 -2.22 0.53
N CYS A 22 9.14 -1.17 1.25
CA CYS A 22 7.73 -0.84 1.51
C CYS A 22 7.01 -0.06 0.39
N ARG A 23 7.71 0.29 -0.70
CA ARG A 23 7.17 1.10 -1.82
C ARG A 23 6.68 2.51 -1.46
N HIS A 24 6.82 2.95 -0.21
CA HIS A 24 6.55 4.32 0.20
C HIS A 24 7.40 5.33 -0.59
N THR A 25 6.83 6.49 -0.89
CA THR A 25 7.50 7.56 -1.63
C THR A 25 8.62 8.18 -0.80
N ILE A 26 9.82 8.26 -1.37
CA ILE A 26 10.99 8.90 -0.76
C ILE A 26 11.10 10.31 -1.33
N ALA A 27 11.25 11.29 -0.43
CA ALA A 27 11.49 12.67 -0.83
C ALA A 27 12.76 12.77 -1.68
N THR A 28 12.62 13.29 -2.90
CA THR A 28 13.74 13.51 -3.82
C THR A 28 14.64 14.59 -3.24
N ARG A 29 15.84 14.22 -2.76
CA ARG A 29 16.84 15.19 -2.34
C ARG A 29 17.47 15.83 -3.58
N GLN A 30 17.28 17.12 -3.76
CA GLN A 30 18.00 17.90 -4.78
C GLN A 30 19.45 18.13 -4.30
N GLY A 31 20.43 17.59 -5.03
CA GLY A 31 21.85 17.77 -4.72
C GLY A 31 22.74 16.62 -5.19
N ARG A 32 24.07 16.78 -5.03
CA ARG A 32 25.06 15.74 -5.33
C ARG A 32 25.06 14.67 -4.23
N GLY A 33 24.91 13.41 -4.59
CA GLY A 33 24.94 12.27 -3.66
C GLY A 33 24.29 11.01 -4.24
N ARG A 34 24.52 9.85 -3.63
CA ARG A 34 23.87 8.58 -4.03
C ARG A 34 22.35 8.69 -3.76
N PRO A 35 21.49 8.41 -4.75
CA PRO A 35 20.05 8.38 -4.54
C PRO A 35 19.65 7.43 -3.40
N ARG A 36 18.66 7.82 -2.60
CA ARG A 36 18.12 6.98 -1.53
C ARG A 36 17.24 5.89 -2.13
N GLU A 37 17.57 4.63 -1.85
CA GLU A 37 16.78 3.46 -2.26
C GLU A 37 15.77 3.01 -1.18
N PHE A 38 15.95 3.47 0.06
CA PHE A 38 15.16 3.07 1.23
C PHE A 38 14.70 4.29 2.05
N CYS A 39 13.46 4.24 2.54
CA CYS A 39 12.90 5.30 3.39
C CYS A 39 13.50 5.29 4.81
N SER A 40 13.93 4.14 5.32
CA SER A 40 14.55 3.98 6.65
C SER A 40 15.65 2.91 6.66
N GLN A 41 16.49 2.93 7.71
CA GLN A 41 17.51 1.90 7.94
C GLN A 41 16.86 0.53 8.18
N ALA A 42 15.73 0.57 8.88
CA ALA A 42 14.86 -0.55 9.15
C ALA A 42 14.40 -1.24 7.84
N CYS A 43 13.86 -0.51 6.86
CA CYS A 43 13.52 -1.06 5.53
C CYS A 43 14.71 -1.68 4.78
N ARG A 44 15.92 -1.13 4.94
CA ARG A 44 17.13 -1.71 4.35
C ARG A 44 17.48 -3.05 5.01
N GLN A 45 17.31 -3.17 6.32
CA GLN A 45 17.59 -4.41 7.05
C GLN A 45 16.64 -5.53 6.60
N TRP A 46 15.34 -5.25 6.46
CA TRP A 46 14.38 -6.27 6.03
C TRP A 46 14.53 -6.67 4.56
N ASP A 47 14.87 -5.75 3.65
CA ASP A 47 15.21 -6.10 2.26
C ASP A 47 16.39 -7.09 2.22
N TRP A 48 17.40 -6.90 3.07
CA TRP A 48 18.51 -7.86 3.18
C TRP A 48 18.03 -9.22 3.74
N VAL A 49 17.26 -9.24 4.83
CA VAL A 49 16.73 -10.48 5.42
C VAL A 49 15.87 -11.25 4.41
N ALA A 50 15.01 -10.55 3.67
CA ALA A 50 14.14 -11.16 2.69
C ALA A 50 14.92 -11.81 1.55
N ARG A 51 15.95 -11.14 1.02
CA ARG A 51 16.83 -11.71 -0.02
C ARG A 51 17.62 -12.91 0.49
N GLN A 52 18.09 -12.85 1.73
CA GLN A 52 18.80 -13.96 2.35
C GLN A 52 17.89 -15.20 2.45
N ARG A 53 16.66 -15.02 2.96
CA ARG A 53 15.66 -16.09 3.05
C ARG A 53 15.24 -16.62 1.66
N ALA A 54 15.07 -15.74 0.68
CA ALA A 54 14.76 -16.14 -0.69
C ALA A 54 15.88 -17.00 -1.30
N THR A 55 17.14 -16.65 -1.03
CA THR A 55 18.30 -17.43 -1.44
C THR A 55 18.32 -18.82 -0.78
N GLU A 56 18.04 -18.90 0.53
CA GLU A 56 17.95 -20.17 1.26
C GLU A 56 16.84 -21.09 0.72
N LEU A 57 15.71 -20.49 0.33
CA LEU A 57 14.57 -21.18 -0.26
C LEU A 57 14.71 -21.40 -1.78
N LYS A 58 15.81 -20.95 -2.39
CA LYS A 58 16.07 -21.00 -3.84
C LYS A 58 14.93 -20.40 -4.68
N LEU A 59 14.33 -19.33 -4.18
CA LEU A 59 13.30 -18.58 -4.90
C LEU A 59 13.94 -17.72 -5.99
N ALA A 60 13.26 -17.64 -7.14
CA ALA A 60 13.58 -16.65 -8.16
C ALA A 60 13.28 -15.22 -7.66
N GLU A 61 13.82 -14.20 -8.33
CA GLU A 61 13.64 -12.79 -7.92
C GLU A 61 12.16 -12.35 -7.93
N ASP A 62 11.34 -12.98 -8.76
CA ASP A 62 9.91 -12.74 -8.92
C ASP A 62 9.01 -13.68 -8.10
N GLU A 63 9.60 -14.58 -7.30
CA GLU A 63 8.87 -15.50 -6.43
C GLU A 63 8.78 -14.98 -4.99
N LEU A 64 7.62 -15.20 -4.37
CA LEU A 64 7.35 -14.79 -2.99
C LEU A 64 6.53 -15.87 -2.28
N VAL A 65 6.90 -16.14 -1.03
CA VAL A 65 6.11 -16.98 -0.12
C VAL A 65 5.30 -16.05 0.79
N VAL A 66 3.97 -16.19 0.74
CA VAL A 66 3.04 -15.53 1.66
C VAL A 66 2.21 -16.59 2.36
N THR A 67 1.77 -16.30 3.58
CA THR A 67 0.80 -17.17 4.24
C THR A 67 -0.56 -17.05 3.52
N ARG A 68 -1.35 -18.11 3.61
CA ARG A 68 -2.72 -18.09 3.05
C ARG A 68 -3.60 -17.04 3.74
N SER A 69 -3.40 -16.81 5.04
CA SER A 69 -4.08 -15.77 5.80
C SER A 69 -3.75 -14.37 5.29
N GLU A 70 -2.47 -14.04 5.09
CA GLU A 70 -2.08 -12.73 4.55
C GLU A 70 -2.67 -12.49 3.16
N LEU A 71 -2.63 -13.52 2.29
CA LEU A 71 -3.24 -13.42 0.96
C LEU A 71 -4.75 -13.18 1.02
N ASN A 72 -5.44 -13.85 1.94
CA ASN A 72 -6.88 -13.68 2.14
C ASN A 72 -7.20 -12.29 2.69
N GLU A 73 -6.45 -11.79 3.69
CA GLU A 73 -6.66 -10.45 4.23
C GLU A 73 -6.54 -9.36 3.15
N ILE A 74 -5.58 -9.50 2.23
CA ILE A 74 -5.45 -8.58 1.09
C ILE A 74 -6.66 -8.67 0.18
N ARG A 75 -7.12 -9.89 -0.14
CA ARG A 75 -8.31 -10.10 -0.97
C ARG A 75 -9.56 -9.51 -0.33
N ASP A 76 -9.72 -9.67 0.97
CA ASP A 76 -10.88 -9.14 1.71
C ASP A 76 -10.88 -7.61 1.71
N ARG A 77 -9.72 -6.95 1.90
CA ARG A 77 -9.61 -5.49 1.81
C ARG A 77 -9.92 -4.97 0.40
N ILE A 78 -9.41 -5.65 -0.64
CA ILE A 78 -9.70 -5.32 -2.04
C ILE A 78 -11.19 -5.49 -2.33
N PHE A 79 -11.81 -6.54 -1.79
CA PHE A 79 -13.23 -6.78 -1.94
C PHE A 79 -14.07 -5.66 -1.31
N VAL A 80 -13.75 -5.24 -0.08
CA VAL A 80 -14.42 -4.10 0.57
C VAL A 80 -14.28 -2.82 -0.25
N LEU A 81 -13.09 -2.54 -0.79
CA LEU A 81 -12.88 -1.39 -1.68
C LEU A 81 -13.70 -1.50 -2.97
N ALA A 82 -13.78 -2.69 -3.58
CA ALA A 82 -14.59 -2.90 -4.78
C ALA A 82 -16.08 -2.60 -4.51
N CYS A 83 -16.63 -3.09 -3.40
CA CYS A 83 -18.01 -2.77 -3.00
C CYS A 83 -18.20 -1.26 -2.80
N ALA A 84 -17.28 -0.59 -2.10
CA ALA A 84 -17.37 0.85 -1.89
C ALA A 84 -17.31 1.66 -3.20
N ILE A 85 -16.54 1.19 -4.19
CA ILE A 85 -16.51 1.77 -5.54
C ILE A 85 -17.86 1.58 -6.24
N ASP A 86 -18.42 0.38 -6.18
CA ASP A 86 -19.70 0.06 -6.82
C ASP A 86 -20.84 0.90 -6.20
N ASP A 87 -20.85 1.07 -4.88
CA ASP A 87 -21.81 1.92 -4.16
C ASP A 87 -21.73 3.38 -4.65
N VAL A 88 -20.52 3.97 -4.65
CA VAL A 88 -20.31 5.35 -5.11
C VAL A 88 -20.62 5.52 -6.60
N ALA A 89 -20.34 4.51 -7.43
CA ALA A 89 -20.64 4.55 -8.86
C ALA A 89 -22.16 4.64 -9.10
N GLY A 90 -22.95 3.78 -8.43
CA GLY A 90 -24.42 3.84 -8.50
C GLY A 90 -24.97 5.16 -7.95
N ASP A 91 -24.32 5.68 -6.92
CA ASP A 91 -24.63 6.95 -6.31
C ASP A 91 -24.39 8.15 -7.24
N ILE A 92 -23.26 8.20 -7.94
CA ILE A 92 -22.95 9.29 -8.90
C ILE A 92 -23.99 9.38 -10.01
N ASP A 93 -24.51 8.24 -10.48
CA ASP A 93 -25.53 8.20 -11.53
C ASP A 93 -26.93 8.63 -11.03
N ASN A 94 -27.13 8.71 -9.71
CA ASN A 94 -28.39 9.10 -9.11
C ASN A 94 -28.56 10.63 -9.01
N LYS A 95 -29.17 11.22 -10.04
CA LYS A 95 -29.43 12.67 -10.16
C LYS A 95 -30.28 13.30 -9.04
N ARG A 96 -30.96 12.50 -8.21
CA ARG A 96 -31.86 13.01 -7.15
C ARG A 96 -31.24 12.94 -5.76
N MET A 97 -30.00 12.49 -5.65
CA MET A 97 -29.39 12.30 -4.35
C MET A 97 -28.98 13.63 -3.71
N PRO A 98 -29.24 13.82 -2.40
CA PRO A 98 -28.76 14.98 -1.68
C PRO A 98 -27.23 14.95 -1.52
N LEU A 99 -26.62 16.13 -1.53
CA LEU A 99 -25.16 16.30 -1.40
C LEU A 99 -24.59 15.67 -0.12
N GLU A 100 -25.33 15.71 0.99
CA GLU A 100 -24.86 15.11 2.25
C GLU A 100 -24.76 13.58 2.17
N ALA A 101 -25.68 12.92 1.45
CA ALA A 101 -25.57 11.48 1.21
C ALA A 101 -24.35 11.17 0.34
N MET A 102 -24.11 11.95 -0.71
CA MET A 102 -22.91 11.83 -1.55
C MET A 102 -21.61 11.99 -0.74
N ARG A 103 -21.57 12.92 0.23
CA ARG A 103 -20.40 13.09 1.12
C ARG A 103 -20.19 11.87 2.02
N GLU A 104 -21.26 11.24 2.48
CA GLU A 104 -21.16 10.00 3.26
C GLU A 104 -20.58 8.87 2.42
N SER A 105 -21.09 8.67 1.21
CA SER A 105 -20.59 7.64 0.29
C SER A 105 -19.11 7.85 -0.06
N LEU A 106 -18.69 9.10 -0.28
CA LEU A 106 -17.28 9.42 -0.49
C LEU A 106 -16.42 9.18 0.76
N ARG A 107 -16.94 9.43 1.97
CA ARG A 107 -16.24 9.12 3.22
C ARG A 107 -16.05 7.61 3.37
N TRP A 108 -17.12 6.84 3.14
CA TRP A 108 -17.07 5.38 3.12
C TRP A 108 -16.01 4.86 2.13
N LEU A 109 -15.95 5.41 0.92
CA LEU A 109 -14.94 5.04 -0.06
C LEU A 109 -13.51 5.32 0.42
N ILE A 110 -13.27 6.47 1.07
CA ILE A 110 -11.97 6.81 1.65
C ILE A 110 -11.60 5.81 2.75
N ASP A 111 -12.55 5.48 3.63
CA ASP A 111 -12.33 4.55 4.73
C ASP A 111 -12.07 3.12 4.23
N ALA A 112 -12.71 2.70 3.14
CA ALA A 112 -12.45 1.43 2.46
C ALA A 112 -11.09 1.42 1.72
N ALA A 113 -10.65 2.55 1.19
CA ALA A 113 -9.38 2.66 0.45
C ALA A 113 -8.15 2.67 1.36
N ARG A 114 -8.21 3.32 2.53
CA ARG A 114 -7.08 3.45 3.46
C ARG A 114 -6.40 2.11 3.81
N PRO A 115 -7.13 1.05 4.20
CA PRO A 115 -6.52 -0.25 4.49
C PRO A 115 -5.75 -0.87 3.31
N VAL A 116 -6.15 -0.55 2.07
CA VAL A 116 -5.49 -1.04 0.86
C VAL A 116 -4.24 -0.21 0.54
N THR A 117 -4.27 1.11 0.75
CA THR A 117 -3.11 1.98 0.51
C THR A 117 -2.01 1.83 1.56
N ASP A 118 -2.42 1.56 2.80
CA ASP A 118 -1.50 1.42 3.94
C ASP A 118 -0.94 -0.01 4.04
N ALA A 119 -1.56 -0.96 3.34
CA ALA A 119 -1.07 -2.33 3.28
C ALA A 119 0.33 -2.39 2.64
N HIS A 120 1.29 -2.91 3.40
CA HIS A 120 2.63 -3.21 2.93
C HIS A 120 2.87 -4.72 2.98
N ILE A 121 2.99 -5.33 1.80
CA ILE A 121 3.37 -6.74 1.69
C ILE A 121 4.83 -6.87 2.15
N GLY A 122 5.07 -7.75 3.12
CA GLY A 122 6.41 -8.05 3.61
C GLY A 122 6.79 -7.42 4.95
N GLY A 123 5.97 -6.52 5.52
CA GLY A 123 6.18 -6.01 6.88
C GLY A 123 7.48 -5.21 7.05
N HIS A 124 7.35 -3.91 7.23
CA HIS A 124 8.02 -3.32 8.37
C HIS A 124 6.87 -2.91 9.27
N GLY A 125 6.70 -3.59 10.41
CA GLY A 125 5.65 -3.24 11.36
C GLY A 125 5.62 -1.72 11.54
N ASP A 126 4.42 -1.17 11.53
CA ASP A 126 4.14 0.20 11.90
C ASP A 126 5.11 0.62 12.99
N SER A 127 5.82 1.73 12.78
CA SER A 127 6.66 2.33 13.83
C SER A 127 5.85 2.81 15.05
N ASP A 128 4.57 2.45 15.16
CA ASP A 128 3.65 2.86 16.21
C ASP A 128 3.26 1.74 17.19
N THR A 129 3.79 0.51 17.07
CA THR A 129 3.62 -0.48 18.15
C THR A 129 4.72 -0.35 19.20
N ARG A 130 4.61 0.69 20.05
CA ARG A 130 5.30 0.73 21.34
C ARG A 130 4.91 -0.53 22.13
N PRO A 131 5.85 -1.39 22.57
CA PRO A 131 5.49 -2.52 23.42
C PRO A 131 4.90 -1.97 24.72
N GLN A 132 3.61 -2.22 24.94
CA GLN A 132 2.99 -2.00 26.24
C GLN A 132 3.68 -2.91 27.25
N GLN A 133 4.08 -2.29 28.35
CA GLN A 133 4.88 -2.85 29.44
C GLN A 133 4.26 -4.14 29.98
N ARG A 134 5.10 -5.16 30.20
CA ARG A 134 4.77 -6.28 31.10
C ARG A 134 4.69 -5.75 32.53
N PRO A 135 3.58 -5.91 33.28
CA PRO A 135 3.65 -5.85 34.73
C PRO A 135 4.35 -7.08 35.30
N ALA A 136 4.90 -6.89 36.50
CA ALA A 136 5.89 -7.71 37.22
C ALA A 136 5.47 -9.16 37.51
#